data_AF-A0A062VVJ4-F1
#
_entry.id   AF-A0A062VVJ4-F1
#
_cell.length_a   1.000
_cell.length_b   1.000
_cell.length_c   1.000
_cell.angle_alpha   90.00
_cell.angle_beta   90.00
_cell.angle_gamma   90.00
#
_symmetry.space_group_name_H-M   'P 1'
#
loop_
_entity.id
_entity.type
_entity.pdbx_description
1 polymer ?
#
loop_
_entity_poly.entity_id
_entity_poly.type
_entity_poly.pdbx_seq_one_letter_code
_entity_poly.pdbx_strand_id
1 'polypeptide(L)'
;MKALTDEEDVLPEADHSQATDSVAFPAEILQRITDVAGSRVVLVVGAGVSMEKPTGFASGAHYSREAHRRLVADGVLNDGECTDPDDLSVLADLLYDKYGSQTELTSRLPKDAWRTAAPNSGHLIAAALLIEGAIQHVITLNYDLAFQHAVAALGNSTNITFVEGPDEHRNLASHSVVHLHRSVNQPEETWVLRKSALDTDWAAEWESVIATANLSAPVVVFVGLGSPANVLTESVSNLAAKAQSSYYLVDRNQDSRFHEALSANLTGTVDLYWGDFMSRLAQRVVLEQLQRVRDAHSQMAEEDPEMALRRSQDVATPIQEITLLDLGRARATWLLGPHPYAGEGDSANHRRIAHLLVATDHLSAALATSSLDLDEHGRLTVKTDGGSTLVFGLAHGGGTIAWSAISAKIRERNNSLAPQQRTNLVIVAGARNTRTPSVDDLVREDTSGDLIRGADSIHPIFADDYLGRPATDLQSAVEELRR
;
A
#
# COMPACT_ATOMS: atom_id res chain seq x y z
N MET A 1 8.73 52.77 9.82
CA MET A 1 7.85 52.58 8.66
C MET A 1 8.72 52.32 7.42
N LYS A 2 9.08 51.06 7.20
CA LYS A 2 9.65 50.54 5.95
C LYS A 2 9.33 49.05 5.97
N ALA A 3 8.46 48.63 5.07
CA ALA A 3 7.95 47.28 4.99
C ALA A 3 9.07 46.34 4.50
N LEU A 4 9.27 45.26 5.25
CA LEU A 4 9.95 44.06 4.79
C LEU A 4 8.88 43.23 4.08
N THR A 5 9.08 42.95 2.81
CA THR A 5 8.28 42.01 2.03
C THR A 5 8.92 40.64 2.16
N ASP A 6 8.15 39.69 2.67
CA ASP A 6 8.45 38.27 2.71
C ASP A 6 8.69 37.73 1.29
N GLU A 7 9.86 37.18 1.04
CA GLU A 7 10.10 36.24 -0.05
C GLU A 7 9.71 34.85 0.48
N GLU A 8 8.45 34.47 0.23
CA GLU A 8 8.03 33.08 0.35
C GLU A 8 8.73 32.27 -0.75
N ASP A 9 9.52 31.29 -0.33
CA ASP A 9 10.10 30.23 -1.15
C ASP A 9 8.95 29.30 -1.61
N VAL A 10 8.22 29.74 -2.63
CA VAL A 10 7.16 28.96 -3.28
C VAL A 10 7.84 27.86 -4.09
N LEU A 11 7.84 26.63 -3.56
CA LEU A 11 8.15 25.43 -4.32
C LEU A 11 7.28 25.39 -5.59
N PRO A 12 7.83 25.10 -6.78
CA PRO A 12 7.06 25.09 -8.00
C PRO A 12 6.01 23.98 -7.95
N GLU A 13 4.76 24.34 -8.28
CA GLU A 13 3.71 23.37 -8.59
C GLU A 13 4.21 22.46 -9.71
N ALA A 14 4.08 21.14 -9.51
CA ALA A 14 4.50 20.14 -10.47
C ALA A 14 3.65 20.26 -11.76
N ASP A 15 4.21 20.90 -12.78
CA ASP A 15 3.69 20.82 -14.14
C ASP A 15 3.98 19.41 -14.69
N HIS A 16 2.97 18.54 -14.68
CA HIS A 16 3.04 17.15 -15.13
C HIS A 16 3.15 16.99 -16.65
N SER A 17 3.61 18.00 -17.39
CA SER A 17 3.59 17.99 -18.86
C SER A 17 4.95 18.28 -19.50
N GLN A 18 5.91 17.37 -19.30
CA GLN A 18 6.95 17.15 -20.30
C GLN A 18 7.60 15.77 -20.15
N ALA A 19 7.24 14.89 -21.09
CA ALA A 19 7.86 13.59 -21.29
C ALA A 19 9.31 13.77 -21.78
N THR A 20 10.26 13.52 -20.89
CA THR A 20 11.65 13.21 -21.23
C THR A 20 11.81 11.70 -21.37
N ASP A 21 12.55 11.27 -22.39
CA ASP A 21 12.81 9.91 -22.83
C ASP A 21 12.65 8.81 -21.76
N SER A 22 11.78 7.85 -22.01
CA SER A 22 11.52 6.74 -21.09
C SER A 22 12.76 5.86 -20.96
N VAL A 23 13.59 6.13 -19.95
CA VAL A 23 14.48 5.10 -19.42
C VAL A 23 13.60 3.91 -19.04
N ALA A 24 13.80 2.79 -19.72
CA ALA A 24 13.01 1.58 -19.50
C ALA A 24 13.15 1.15 -18.04
N PHE A 25 12.01 0.91 -17.37
CA PHE A 25 12.01 0.45 -15.99
C PHE A 25 12.72 -0.91 -15.91
N PRO A 26 13.60 -1.17 -14.91
CA PRO A 26 14.38 -2.40 -14.87
C PRO A 26 13.49 -3.66 -14.85
N ALA A 27 13.60 -4.47 -15.90
CA ALA A 27 12.77 -5.66 -16.08
C ALA A 27 12.94 -6.69 -14.95
N GLU A 28 14.14 -6.77 -14.38
CA GLU A 28 14.42 -7.65 -13.25
C GLU A 28 13.57 -7.30 -12.02
N ILE A 29 13.47 -6.01 -11.67
CA ILE A 29 12.63 -5.58 -10.54
C ILE A 29 11.17 -6.01 -10.78
N LEU A 30 10.66 -5.76 -12.00
CA LEU A 30 9.30 -6.14 -12.40
C LEU A 30 9.06 -7.65 -12.43
N GLN A 31 10.09 -8.45 -12.71
CA GLN A 31 10.00 -9.90 -12.66
C GLN A 31 9.97 -10.39 -11.21
N ARG A 32 10.86 -9.85 -10.36
CA ARG A 32 11.02 -10.29 -8.97
C ARG A 32 9.87 -9.89 -8.07
N ILE A 33 9.25 -8.73 -8.31
CA ILE A 33 8.09 -8.27 -7.54
C ILE A 33 6.85 -9.16 -7.78
N THR A 34 6.83 -9.96 -8.85
CA THR A 34 5.71 -10.87 -9.20
C THR A 34 6.01 -12.35 -8.99
N ASP A 35 7.18 -12.71 -8.44
CA ASP A 35 7.61 -14.10 -8.30
C ASP A 35 6.66 -14.87 -7.36
N VAL A 36 6.22 -16.05 -7.81
CA VAL A 36 5.28 -16.93 -7.09
C VAL A 36 5.88 -17.45 -5.77
N ALA A 37 7.21 -17.52 -5.69
CA ALA A 37 7.91 -17.85 -4.45
C ALA A 37 7.84 -16.72 -3.39
N GLY A 38 7.35 -15.52 -3.76
CA GLY A 38 7.26 -14.34 -2.91
C GLY A 38 8.58 -13.61 -2.68
N SER A 39 8.47 -12.36 -2.24
CA SER A 39 9.42 -11.57 -1.43
C SER A 39 10.91 -11.73 -1.77
N ARG A 40 11.30 -11.25 -2.97
CA ARG A 40 12.71 -11.16 -3.39
C ARG A 40 13.24 -9.74 -3.53
N VAL A 41 12.40 -8.76 -3.21
CA VAL A 41 12.72 -7.33 -3.28
C VAL A 41 12.78 -6.78 -1.87
N VAL A 42 13.91 -6.16 -1.52
CA VAL A 42 14.08 -5.36 -0.30
C VAL A 42 14.15 -3.89 -0.70
N LEU A 43 13.41 -3.04 0.01
CA LEU A 43 13.53 -1.59 -0.13
C LEU A 43 14.39 -1.03 1.00
N VAL A 44 15.33 -0.14 0.68
CA VAL A 44 16.09 0.65 1.65
C VAL A 44 15.78 2.12 1.39
N VAL A 45 15.12 2.77 2.35
CA VAL A 45 14.48 4.07 2.13
C VAL A 45 14.99 5.13 3.08
N GLY A 46 15.18 6.35 2.55
CA GLY A 46 15.58 7.54 3.29
C GLY A 46 14.53 8.63 3.31
N ALA A 47 14.91 9.83 3.77
CA ALA A 47 13.98 10.93 4.01
C ALA A 47 13.19 11.35 2.77
N GLY A 48 13.72 11.10 1.57
CA GLY A 48 13.05 11.43 0.31
C GLY A 48 11.67 10.78 0.15
N VAL A 49 11.44 9.60 0.72
CA VAL A 49 10.12 8.93 0.62
C VAL A 49 9.04 9.62 1.45
N SER A 50 9.43 10.41 2.46
CA SER A 50 8.54 11.16 3.35
C SER A 50 8.28 12.60 2.90
N MET A 51 8.89 13.05 1.80
CA MET A 51 8.74 14.43 1.31
C MET A 51 7.45 14.67 0.53
N GLU A 52 6.91 13.65 -0.14
CA GLU A 52 5.65 13.76 -0.87
C GLU A 52 4.46 13.90 0.10
N LYS A 53 3.48 14.74 -0.27
CA LYS A 53 2.22 14.90 0.48
C LYS A 53 1.39 13.60 0.43
N PRO A 54 0.55 13.33 1.44
CA PRO A 54 0.32 14.09 2.67
C PRO A 54 1.40 13.98 3.76
N THR A 55 2.43 13.14 3.61
CA THR A 55 3.51 13.06 4.62
C THR A 55 4.25 14.39 4.72
N GLY A 56 4.74 14.91 3.60
CA GLY A 56 5.15 16.30 3.45
C GLY A 56 6.26 16.78 4.38
N PHE A 57 7.15 15.89 4.82
CA PHE A 57 8.27 16.26 5.69
C PHE A 57 9.44 16.86 4.92
N ALA A 58 10.21 17.70 5.60
CA ALA A 58 11.40 18.30 5.03
C ALA A 58 12.60 17.33 5.05
N SER A 59 13.65 17.67 4.31
CA SER A 59 14.90 16.92 4.31
C SER A 59 15.66 17.04 5.63
N GLY A 60 16.60 16.13 5.89
CA GLY A 60 17.49 16.19 7.05
C GLY A 60 18.24 17.52 7.16
N ALA A 61 18.70 18.07 6.02
CA ALA A 61 19.40 19.36 5.99
C ALA A 61 18.51 20.54 6.43
N HIS A 62 17.23 20.52 6.06
CA HIS A 62 16.28 21.52 6.55
C HIS A 62 16.13 21.45 8.07
N TYR A 63 15.92 20.24 8.62
CA TYR A 63 15.80 20.07 10.07
C TYR A 63 17.08 20.42 10.82
N SER A 64 18.25 20.12 10.25
CA SER A 64 19.54 20.51 10.81
C SER A 64 19.68 22.03 10.92
N ARG A 65 19.41 22.76 9.84
CA ARG A 65 19.46 24.24 9.84
C ARG A 65 18.51 24.86 10.84
N GLU A 66 17.27 24.37 10.89
CA GLU A 66 16.27 24.92 11.80
C GLU A 66 16.61 24.62 13.27
N ALA A 67 17.11 23.41 13.56
CA ALA A 67 17.60 23.07 14.89
C ALA A 67 18.81 23.94 15.29
N HIS A 68 19.80 24.08 14.40
CA HIS A 68 20.97 24.94 14.60
C HIS A 68 20.56 26.40 14.90
N ARG A 69 19.66 26.97 14.08
CA ARG A 69 19.13 28.33 14.28
C ARG A 69 18.52 28.50 15.68
N ARG A 70 17.73 27.53 16.13
CA ARG A 70 17.11 27.55 17.47
C ARG A 70 18.14 27.39 18.58
N LEU A 71 19.13 26.50 18.42
CA LEU A 71 20.21 26.29 19.38
C LEU A 71 21.04 27.57 19.60
N VAL A 72 21.33 28.32 18.54
CA VAL A 72 22.01 29.62 18.62
C VAL A 72 21.13 30.67 19.27
N ALA A 73 19.86 30.76 18.87
CA ALA A 73 18.91 31.72 19.43
C ALA A 73 18.68 31.52 20.95
N ASP A 74 18.68 30.27 21.40
CA ASP A 74 18.51 29.90 22.81
C ASP A 74 19.82 30.01 23.63
N GLY A 75 20.95 30.35 22.97
CA GLY A 75 22.26 30.46 23.62
C GLY A 75 22.90 29.12 24.00
N VAL A 76 22.42 28.01 23.44
CA VAL A 76 23.02 26.67 23.62
C VAL A 76 24.31 26.55 22.80
N LEU A 77 24.29 27.09 21.58
CA LEU A 77 25.47 27.19 20.71
C LEU A 77 25.82 28.65 20.44
N ASN A 78 27.10 28.93 20.23
CA ASN A 78 27.54 30.21 19.69
C ASN A 78 27.41 30.21 18.15
N ASP A 79 27.26 31.40 17.58
CA ASP A 79 27.30 31.56 16.14
C ASP A 79 28.66 31.12 15.58
N GLY A 80 28.64 30.31 14.51
CA GLY A 80 29.84 29.70 13.92
C GLY A 80 30.45 28.52 14.69
N GLU A 81 29.84 28.05 15.79
CA GLU A 81 30.33 26.87 16.54
C GLU A 81 30.13 25.56 15.76
N CYS A 82 29.05 25.46 14.97
CA CYS A 82 28.81 24.33 14.07
C CYS A 82 29.50 24.55 12.71
N THR A 83 30.34 23.61 12.30
CA THR A 83 31.12 23.69 11.06
C THR A 83 30.30 23.44 9.80
N ASP A 84 29.23 22.65 9.92
CA ASP A 84 28.29 22.38 8.84
C ASP A 84 26.85 22.30 9.41
N PRO A 85 26.10 23.41 9.39
CA PRO A 85 24.73 23.43 9.91
C PRO A 85 23.73 22.68 9.03
N ASP A 86 24.12 22.26 7.82
CA ASP A 86 23.28 21.46 6.93
C ASP A 86 23.37 19.96 7.23
N ASP A 87 24.34 19.52 8.05
CA ASP A 87 24.53 18.13 8.42
C ASP A 87 24.07 17.85 9.85
N LEU A 88 22.98 17.09 9.97
CA LEU A 88 22.39 16.73 11.25
C LEU A 88 23.35 15.94 12.14
N SER A 89 24.26 15.16 11.54
CA SER A 89 25.24 14.37 12.27
C SER A 89 26.35 15.21 12.88
N VAL A 90 26.80 16.24 12.16
CA VAL A 90 27.78 17.23 12.65
C VAL A 90 27.20 18.00 13.83
N LEU A 91 25.93 18.39 13.75
CA LEU A 91 25.24 19.07 14.84
C LEU A 91 25.03 18.15 16.06
N ALA A 92 24.73 16.87 15.83
CA ALA A 92 24.56 15.87 16.90
C ALA A 92 25.87 15.63 17.66
N ASP A 93 27.00 15.48 16.94
CA ASP A 93 28.32 15.31 17.54
C ASP A 93 28.70 16.51 18.40
N LEU A 94 28.53 17.73 17.86
CA LEU A 94 28.87 18.96 18.58
C LEU A 94 28.14 19.05 19.92
N LEU A 95 26.84 18.77 19.93
CA LEU A 95 26.04 18.80 21.16
C LEU A 95 26.40 17.67 22.11
N TYR A 96 26.69 16.48 21.58
CA TYR A 96 27.11 15.35 22.40
C TYR A 96 28.47 15.62 23.06
N ASP A 97 29.43 16.17 22.35
CA ASP A 97 30.74 16.53 22.90
C ASP A 97 30.63 17.59 24.00
N LYS A 98 29.66 18.50 23.87
CA LYS A 98 29.43 19.60 24.82
C LYS A 98 28.65 19.17 26.07
N TYR A 99 27.65 18.31 25.91
CA TYR A 99 26.69 17.98 26.97
C TYR A 99 26.65 16.50 27.37
N GLY A 100 27.37 15.63 26.67
CA GLY A 100 27.33 14.18 26.85
C GLY A 100 26.01 13.53 26.44
N SER A 101 25.20 14.21 25.63
CA SER A 101 23.84 13.83 25.27
C SER A 101 23.41 14.49 23.95
N GLN A 102 22.57 13.80 23.16
CA GLN A 102 21.98 14.38 21.95
C GLN A 102 20.57 14.98 22.17
N THR A 103 20.10 15.02 23.42
CA THR A 103 18.75 15.50 23.79
C THR A 103 18.51 16.96 23.39
N GLU A 104 19.54 17.82 23.44
CA GLU A 104 19.42 19.22 22.99
C GLU A 104 19.06 19.30 21.50
N LEU A 105 19.55 18.39 20.67
CA LEU A 105 19.17 18.34 19.26
C LEU A 105 17.75 17.78 19.11
N THR A 106 17.51 16.60 19.67
CA THR A 106 16.27 15.85 19.45
C THR A 106 15.03 16.55 20.03
N SER A 107 15.19 17.36 21.08
CA SER A 107 14.13 18.22 21.62
C SER A 107 13.66 19.31 20.65
N ARG A 108 14.46 19.66 19.64
CA ARG A 108 14.14 20.68 18.63
C ARG A 108 13.58 20.10 17.33
N LEU A 109 13.63 18.78 17.17
CA LEU A 109 13.07 18.06 16.03
C LEU A 109 11.54 17.91 16.17
N PRO A 110 10.79 17.80 15.05
CA PRO A 110 9.32 17.80 15.07
C PRO A 110 8.74 16.43 15.45
N LYS A 111 9.04 15.95 16.66
CA LYS A 111 8.71 14.60 17.13
C LYS A 111 7.22 14.28 17.04
N ASP A 112 6.36 15.22 17.41
CA ASP A 112 4.91 14.99 17.38
C ASP A 112 4.37 14.87 15.95
N ALA A 113 4.95 15.60 15.00
CA ALA A 113 4.61 15.45 13.59
C ALA A 113 5.05 14.08 13.06
N TRP A 114 6.26 13.63 13.40
CA TRP A 114 6.75 12.29 13.03
C TRP A 114 5.92 11.16 13.63
N ARG A 115 5.45 11.31 14.88
CA ARG A 115 4.55 10.35 15.54
C ARG A 115 3.16 10.30 14.94
N THR A 116 2.72 11.36 14.26
CA THR A 116 1.37 11.49 13.67
C THR A 116 1.41 11.53 12.15
N ALA A 117 2.54 11.11 11.56
CA ALA A 117 2.82 11.20 10.13
C ALA A 117 1.73 10.52 9.28
N ALA A 118 1.00 11.30 8.47
CA ALA A 118 0.07 10.73 7.50
C ALA A 118 0.85 10.02 6.39
N PRO A 119 0.57 8.75 6.06
CA PRO A 119 1.25 8.06 4.98
C PRO A 119 0.86 8.64 3.62
N ASN A 120 1.84 8.86 2.74
CA ASN A 120 1.58 9.15 1.33
C ASN A 120 1.26 7.89 0.52
N SER A 121 0.93 8.07 -0.77
CA SER A 121 0.55 6.98 -1.67
C SER A 121 1.63 5.90 -1.76
N GLY A 122 2.90 6.28 -1.87
CA GLY A 122 4.00 5.31 -1.93
C GLY A 122 4.13 4.48 -0.64
N HIS A 123 3.91 5.07 0.55
CA HIS A 123 3.86 4.32 1.81
C HIS A 123 2.70 3.32 1.84
N LEU A 124 1.50 3.74 1.41
CA LEU A 124 0.32 2.87 1.34
C LEU A 124 0.55 1.71 0.35
N ILE A 125 1.13 2.00 -0.81
CA ILE A 125 1.44 0.99 -1.82
C ILE A 125 2.52 0.02 -1.33
N ALA A 126 3.57 0.51 -0.65
CA ALA A 126 4.59 -0.35 -0.07
C ALA A 126 4.02 -1.27 1.01
N ALA A 127 3.13 -0.75 1.86
CA ALA A 127 2.41 -1.55 2.85
C ALA A 127 1.53 -2.61 2.16
N ALA A 128 0.82 -2.26 1.08
CA ALA A 128 0.05 -3.23 0.30
C ALA A 128 0.95 -4.32 -0.30
N LEU A 129 2.08 -3.96 -0.89
CA LEU A 129 3.04 -4.91 -1.45
C LEU A 129 3.71 -5.81 -0.40
N LEU A 130 3.88 -5.33 0.84
CA LEU A 130 4.27 -6.18 1.98
C LEU A 130 3.15 -7.18 2.32
N ILE A 131 1.88 -6.76 2.32
CA ILE A 131 0.72 -7.64 2.56
C ILE A 131 0.59 -8.69 1.45
N GLU A 132 0.85 -8.32 0.19
CA GLU A 132 0.90 -9.25 -0.93
C GLU A 132 2.09 -10.22 -0.89
N GLY A 133 3.09 -9.97 -0.02
CA GLY A 133 4.35 -10.71 -0.04
C GLY A 133 5.17 -10.48 -1.32
N ALA A 134 4.99 -9.32 -1.96
CA ALA A 134 5.78 -8.92 -3.13
C ALA A 134 7.11 -8.27 -2.69
N ILE A 135 7.06 -7.46 -1.63
CA ILE A 135 8.24 -6.91 -0.95
C ILE A 135 8.52 -7.76 0.27
N GLN A 136 9.79 -8.13 0.45
CA GLN A 136 10.24 -8.82 1.64
C GLN A 136 10.30 -7.86 2.82
N HIS A 137 11.22 -6.90 2.78
CA HIS A 137 11.46 -5.97 3.87
C HIS A 137 11.55 -4.53 3.38
N VAL A 138 11.16 -3.60 4.25
CA VAL A 138 11.46 -2.18 4.12
C VAL A 138 12.40 -1.79 5.24
N ILE A 139 13.62 -1.38 4.89
CA ILE A 139 14.62 -0.85 5.81
C ILE A 139 14.57 0.67 5.71
N THR A 140 14.10 1.35 6.74
CA THR A 140 13.98 2.80 6.76
C THR A 140 15.04 3.45 7.65
N LEU A 141 15.60 4.55 7.15
CA LEU A 141 16.45 5.47 7.91
C LEU A 141 15.64 6.62 8.53
N ASN A 142 14.32 6.63 8.34
CA ASN A 142 13.44 7.69 8.80
C ASN A 142 12.96 7.43 10.22
N TYR A 143 12.84 8.51 10.99
CA TYR A 143 12.33 8.50 12.36
C TYR A 143 10.80 8.49 12.42
N ASP A 144 10.13 8.91 11.34
CA ASP A 144 8.68 9.01 11.30
C ASP A 144 7.98 7.64 11.24
N LEU A 145 6.70 7.64 11.58
CA LEU A 145 5.89 6.42 11.67
C LEU A 145 4.97 6.22 10.45
N ALA A 146 5.26 6.84 9.30
CA ALA A 146 4.38 6.76 8.13
C ALA A 146 4.13 5.31 7.66
N PHE A 147 5.15 4.44 7.69
CA PHE A 147 4.97 3.02 7.38
C PHE A 147 4.07 2.29 8.38
N GLN A 148 4.21 2.57 9.68
CA GLN A 148 3.35 1.98 10.71
C GLN A 148 1.89 2.40 10.49
N HIS A 149 1.66 3.67 10.20
CA HIS A 149 0.32 4.18 9.90
C HIS A 149 -0.22 3.64 8.57
N ALA A 150 0.60 3.44 7.55
CA ALA A 150 0.19 2.82 6.29
C ALA A 150 -0.32 1.39 6.51
N VAL A 151 0.45 0.56 7.23
CA VAL A 151 0.04 -0.81 7.57
C VAL A 151 -1.22 -0.82 8.44
N ALA A 152 -1.30 0.07 9.44
CA ALA A 152 -2.48 0.20 10.29
C ALA A 152 -3.73 0.63 9.50
N ALA A 153 -3.59 1.54 8.52
CA ALA A 153 -4.69 2.00 7.67
C ALA A 153 -5.26 0.88 6.79
N LEU A 154 -4.41 -0.06 6.35
CA LEU A 154 -4.84 -1.26 5.61
C LEU A 154 -5.44 -2.33 6.54
N GLY A 155 -5.18 -2.23 7.85
CA GLY A 155 -5.76 -3.05 8.92
C GLY A 155 -5.29 -4.51 8.96
N ASN A 156 -4.44 -4.94 8.02
CA ASN A 156 -3.91 -6.30 7.94
C ASN A 156 -2.43 -6.34 8.33
N SER A 157 -2.17 -6.20 9.63
CA SER A 157 -0.82 -6.15 10.20
C SER A 157 -0.31 -7.50 10.74
N THR A 158 -1.12 -8.56 10.69
CA THR A 158 -0.81 -9.83 11.37
C THR A 158 0.45 -10.52 10.85
N ASN A 159 0.83 -10.24 9.60
CA ASN A 159 1.99 -10.85 8.94
C ASN A 159 3.16 -9.87 8.72
N ILE A 160 3.08 -8.65 9.24
CA ILE A 160 4.12 -7.62 9.10
C ILE A 160 4.61 -7.26 10.49
N THR A 161 5.91 -7.44 10.74
CA THR A 161 6.53 -7.03 11.99
C THR A 161 7.25 -5.69 11.86
N PHE A 162 7.30 -4.96 12.97
CA PHE A 162 8.11 -3.75 13.09
C PHE A 162 9.30 -4.06 13.99
N VAL A 163 10.49 -3.66 13.53
CA VAL A 163 11.74 -3.81 14.26
C VAL A 163 12.32 -2.42 14.45
N GLU A 164 12.22 -1.89 15.66
CA GLU A 164 12.69 -0.53 15.99
C GLU A 164 14.07 -0.54 16.66
N GLY A 165 14.73 -1.70 16.78
CA GLY A 165 16.01 -1.82 17.46
C GLY A 165 16.58 -3.23 17.60
N PRO A 166 17.79 -3.37 18.19
CA PRO A 166 18.47 -4.62 18.43
C PRO A 166 17.69 -5.50 19.40
N ASP A 167 16.96 -4.94 20.37
CA ASP A 167 16.16 -5.74 21.32
C ASP A 167 14.99 -6.45 20.63
N GLU A 168 14.65 -6.02 19.41
CA GLU A 168 13.54 -6.50 18.61
C GLU A 168 13.99 -7.30 17.38
N HIS A 169 15.29 -7.52 17.17
CA HIS A 169 15.79 -8.23 15.97
C HIS A 169 15.20 -9.65 15.85
N ARG A 170 14.89 -10.30 16.98
CA ARG A 170 14.22 -11.61 17.03
C ARG A 170 12.79 -11.59 16.46
N ASN A 171 12.20 -10.41 16.33
CA ASN A 171 10.87 -10.20 15.76
C ASN A 171 10.92 -10.08 14.22
N LEU A 172 12.11 -10.12 13.61
CA LEU A 172 12.24 -10.13 12.16
C LEU A 172 11.49 -11.35 11.60
N ALA A 173 10.40 -11.06 10.87
CA ALA A 173 9.54 -12.06 10.26
C ALA A 173 9.84 -12.17 8.77
N SER A 174 9.06 -12.96 8.04
CA SER A 174 9.15 -13.04 6.57
C SER A 174 8.90 -11.69 5.89
N HIS A 175 8.10 -10.82 6.54
CA HIS A 175 7.85 -9.45 6.10
C HIS A 175 7.95 -8.50 7.27
N SER A 176 8.74 -7.46 7.10
CA SER A 176 9.18 -6.60 8.20
C SER A 176 9.45 -5.17 7.73
N VAL A 177 9.13 -4.20 8.57
CA VAL A 177 9.62 -2.83 8.47
C VAL A 177 10.66 -2.61 9.57
N VAL A 178 11.89 -2.28 9.19
CA VAL A 178 13.02 -2.13 10.11
C VAL A 178 13.45 -0.66 10.15
N HIS A 179 13.40 -0.04 11.32
CA HIS A 179 13.92 1.31 11.54
C HIS A 179 15.40 1.24 11.91
N LEU A 180 16.27 1.27 10.90
CA LEU A 180 17.71 1.14 11.10
C LEU A 180 18.28 2.29 11.95
N HIS A 181 17.72 3.50 11.81
CA HIS A 181 18.09 4.66 12.63
C HIS A 181 17.27 4.83 13.91
N ARG A 182 16.42 3.85 14.24
CA ARG A 182 15.34 3.95 15.23
C ARG A 182 14.18 4.81 14.77
N SER A 183 13.07 4.71 15.51
CA SER A 183 11.88 5.52 15.29
C SER A 183 11.73 6.58 16.38
N VAL A 184 10.84 7.54 16.16
CA VAL A 184 10.49 8.60 17.13
C VAL A 184 9.86 8.07 18.44
N ASN A 185 9.51 6.79 18.50
CA ASN A 185 9.01 6.13 19.71
C ASN A 185 10.14 5.59 20.60
N GLN A 186 11.35 5.47 20.06
CA GLN A 186 12.50 4.99 20.80
C GLN A 186 13.13 6.11 21.64
N PRO A 187 13.83 5.77 22.74
CA PRO A 187 14.52 6.77 23.56
C PRO A 187 15.46 7.63 22.71
N GLU A 188 15.45 8.95 22.93
CA GLU A 188 16.15 9.89 22.06
C GLU A 188 17.66 9.65 21.97
N GLU A 189 18.27 9.17 23.05
CA GLU A 189 19.70 8.84 23.09
C GLU A 189 20.08 7.60 22.27
N THR A 190 19.11 6.76 21.85
CA THR A 190 19.39 5.57 21.04
C THR A 190 19.28 5.84 19.54
N TRP A 191 18.84 7.03 19.13
CA TRP A 191 18.70 7.39 17.73
C TRP A 191 20.07 7.48 17.04
N VAL A 192 20.15 6.96 15.82
CA VAL A 192 21.40 6.96 15.04
C VAL A 192 21.54 8.29 14.31
N LEU A 193 22.03 9.29 15.04
CA LEU A 193 22.24 10.66 14.53
C LEU A 193 23.72 11.04 14.40
N ARG A 194 24.55 10.61 15.36
CA ARG A 194 25.96 11.00 15.47
C ARG A 194 26.83 10.42 14.36
N LYS A 195 27.89 11.14 14.00
CA LYS A 195 28.81 10.69 12.96
C LYS A 195 29.54 9.42 13.37
N SER A 196 29.92 9.29 14.65
CA SER A 196 30.56 8.04 15.12
C SER A 196 29.68 6.82 14.87
N ALA A 197 28.37 6.96 15.11
CA ALA A 197 27.40 5.89 14.88
C ALA A 197 27.22 5.57 13.39
N LEU A 198 27.19 6.59 12.54
CA LEU A 198 27.03 6.45 11.09
C LEU A 198 28.31 5.96 10.39
N ASP A 199 29.49 6.32 10.92
CA ASP A 199 30.77 6.05 10.28
C ASP A 199 31.44 4.77 10.77
N THR A 200 31.50 4.53 12.09
CA THR A 200 32.36 3.48 12.67
C THR A 200 31.63 2.51 13.58
N ASP A 201 30.74 3.00 14.45
CA ASP A 201 30.25 2.17 15.57
C ASP A 201 29.32 1.05 15.06
N TRP A 202 28.59 1.29 13.96
CA TRP A 202 27.68 0.33 13.34
C TRP A 202 28.31 -1.03 13.01
N ALA A 203 29.62 -1.09 12.76
CA ALA A 203 30.30 -2.29 12.28
C ALA A 203 30.29 -3.46 13.29
N ALA A 204 30.28 -3.13 14.58
CA ALA A 204 30.20 -4.11 15.68
C ALA A 204 28.78 -4.28 16.23
N GLU A 205 27.81 -3.56 15.66
CA GLU A 205 26.45 -3.43 16.18
C GLU A 205 25.42 -4.12 15.28
N TRP A 206 24.16 -4.06 15.69
CA TRP A 206 23.05 -4.75 15.01
C TRP A 206 22.81 -4.23 13.59
N GLU A 207 23.14 -2.98 13.29
CA GLU A 207 22.96 -2.38 11.97
C GLU A 207 23.73 -3.18 10.90
N SER A 208 24.95 -3.65 11.20
CA SER A 208 25.75 -4.50 10.31
C SER A 208 25.08 -5.85 10.05
N VAL A 209 24.46 -6.45 11.07
CA VAL A 209 23.74 -7.72 10.96
C VAL A 209 22.48 -7.57 10.10
N ILE A 210 21.69 -6.53 10.36
CA ILE A 210 20.50 -6.21 9.58
C ILE A 210 20.86 -5.89 8.13
N ALA A 211 21.86 -5.02 7.91
CA ALA A 211 22.33 -4.69 6.58
C ALA A 211 22.77 -5.95 5.82
N THR A 212 23.62 -6.79 6.42
CA THR A 212 24.08 -8.02 5.77
C THR A 212 22.93 -8.97 5.43
N ALA A 213 22.01 -9.19 6.36
CA ALA A 213 20.88 -10.11 6.15
C ALA A 213 19.98 -9.64 5.01
N ASN A 214 19.70 -8.34 4.94
CA ASN A 214 18.74 -7.76 3.99
C ASN A 214 19.34 -7.43 2.63
N LEU A 215 20.59 -6.95 2.61
CA LEU A 215 21.28 -6.57 1.39
C LEU A 215 21.73 -7.79 0.57
N SER A 216 21.69 -8.99 1.16
CA SER A 216 21.89 -10.25 0.43
C SER A 216 20.66 -10.72 -0.36
N ALA A 217 19.54 -9.98 -0.31
CA ALA A 217 18.36 -10.27 -1.10
C ALA A 217 18.68 -10.21 -2.61
N PRO A 218 17.97 -10.98 -3.47
CA PRO A 218 18.23 -10.98 -4.91
C PRO A 218 18.13 -9.60 -5.56
N VAL A 219 17.19 -8.77 -5.12
CA VAL A 219 17.03 -7.38 -5.57
C VAL A 219 16.91 -6.47 -4.36
N VAL A 220 17.77 -5.45 -4.31
CA VAL A 220 17.74 -4.39 -3.31
C VAL A 220 17.55 -3.06 -4.03
N VAL A 221 16.58 -2.28 -3.59
CA VAL A 221 16.28 -0.96 -4.16
C VAL A 221 16.45 0.12 -3.10
N PHE A 222 17.37 1.03 -3.36
CA PHE A 222 17.62 2.23 -2.57
C PHE A 222 16.73 3.37 -3.06
N VAL A 223 16.04 4.07 -2.16
CA VAL A 223 15.12 5.16 -2.54
C VAL A 223 15.21 6.34 -1.59
N GLY A 224 15.33 7.55 -2.15
CA GLY A 224 15.22 8.79 -1.37
C GLY A 224 16.36 9.01 -0.36
N LEU A 225 17.57 8.57 -0.70
CA LEU A 225 18.78 8.68 0.14
C LEU A 225 19.69 9.80 -0.39
N GLY A 226 19.82 10.90 0.37
CA GLY A 226 20.63 12.05 -0.04
C GLY A 226 22.10 11.99 0.39
N SER A 227 22.36 11.40 1.57
CA SER A 227 23.71 11.31 2.16
C SER A 227 24.10 9.84 2.37
N PRO A 228 25.40 9.50 2.24
CA PRO A 228 25.91 8.18 2.58
C PRO A 228 25.57 7.77 4.01
N ALA A 229 25.21 6.49 4.18
CA ALA A 229 25.25 5.81 5.46
C ALA A 229 26.24 4.65 5.30
N ASN A 230 27.38 4.70 6.00
CA ASN A 230 28.49 3.78 5.72
C ASN A 230 28.10 2.32 5.93
N VAL A 231 27.22 2.05 6.91
CA VAL A 231 26.64 0.71 7.10
C VAL A 231 26.00 0.14 5.83
N LEU A 232 25.38 0.98 4.99
CA LEU A 232 24.78 0.54 3.74
C LEU A 232 25.83 0.45 2.62
N THR A 233 26.64 1.49 2.42
CA THR A 233 27.59 1.55 1.30
C THR A 233 28.71 0.52 1.44
N GLU A 234 29.26 0.34 2.65
CA GLU A 234 30.28 -0.68 2.91
C GLU A 234 29.71 -2.09 2.87
N SER A 235 28.50 -2.31 3.41
CA SER A 235 27.86 -3.62 3.33
C SER A 235 27.58 -4.03 1.89
N VAL A 236 27.08 -3.10 1.05
CA VAL A 236 26.93 -3.36 -0.38
C VAL A 236 28.28 -3.66 -1.03
N SER A 237 29.32 -2.87 -0.77
CA SER A 237 30.65 -3.13 -1.34
C SER A 237 31.19 -4.51 -0.96
N ASN A 238 30.94 -4.94 0.28
CA ASN A 238 31.36 -6.26 0.79
C ASN A 238 30.55 -7.40 0.18
N LEU A 239 29.27 -7.17 -0.11
CA LEU A 239 28.34 -8.18 -0.63
C LEU A 239 28.34 -8.24 -2.16
N ALA A 240 28.54 -7.14 -2.87
CA ALA A 240 28.59 -7.12 -4.34
C ALA A 240 29.66 -8.07 -4.90
N ALA A 241 30.75 -8.28 -4.15
CA ALA A 241 31.79 -9.24 -4.51
C ALA A 241 31.44 -10.72 -4.22
N LYS A 242 30.39 -10.99 -3.43
CA LYS A 242 30.10 -12.32 -2.85
C LYS A 242 28.69 -12.84 -3.15
N ALA A 243 27.72 -11.94 -3.30
CA ALA A 243 26.31 -12.24 -3.53
C ALA A 243 25.94 -11.97 -4.99
N GLN A 244 24.99 -12.74 -5.52
CA GLN A 244 24.37 -12.48 -6.83
C GLN A 244 23.18 -11.51 -6.69
N SER A 245 23.37 -10.45 -5.90
CA SER A 245 22.35 -9.45 -5.65
C SER A 245 22.46 -8.31 -6.66
N SER A 246 21.31 -7.82 -7.11
CA SER A 246 21.22 -6.62 -7.94
C SER A 246 20.84 -5.42 -7.08
N TYR A 247 21.58 -4.32 -7.20
CA TYR A 247 21.38 -3.09 -6.44
C TYR A 247 20.90 -1.98 -7.37
N TYR A 248 19.75 -1.40 -7.07
CA TYR A 248 19.17 -0.31 -7.85
C TYR A 248 19.02 0.94 -7.00
N LEU A 249 19.20 2.12 -7.61
CA LEU A 249 18.92 3.40 -6.98
C LEU A 249 17.75 4.09 -7.68
N VAL A 250 16.72 4.44 -6.92
CA VAL A 250 15.60 5.27 -7.36
C VAL A 250 15.82 6.67 -6.80
N ASP A 251 16.29 7.56 -7.66
CA ASP A 251 16.55 8.95 -7.33
C ASP A 251 16.49 9.80 -8.60
N ARG A 252 15.82 10.95 -8.53
CA ARG A 252 15.84 11.95 -9.60
C ARG A 252 17.09 12.80 -9.54
N ASN A 253 17.67 12.96 -8.35
CA ASN A 253 18.91 13.69 -8.15
C ASN A 253 20.09 12.73 -8.25
N GLN A 254 20.58 12.50 -9.47
CA GLN A 254 21.75 11.65 -9.69
C GLN A 254 23.06 12.29 -9.21
N ASP A 255 23.06 13.53 -8.74
CA ASP A 255 24.25 14.18 -8.16
C ASP A 255 24.31 14.04 -6.63
N SER A 256 23.49 13.17 -6.03
CA SER A 256 23.51 12.94 -4.59
C SER A 256 24.80 12.26 -4.14
N ARG A 257 25.29 12.63 -2.93
CA ARG A 257 26.49 12.02 -2.32
C ARG A 257 26.30 10.51 -2.11
N PHE A 258 25.07 10.07 -1.87
CA PHE A 258 24.74 8.65 -1.78
C PHE A 258 24.93 7.92 -3.12
N HIS A 259 24.49 8.52 -4.24
CA HIS A 259 24.69 7.93 -5.56
C HIS A 259 26.19 7.78 -5.87
N GLU A 260 26.98 8.82 -5.65
CA GLU A 260 28.44 8.76 -5.83
C GLU A 260 29.06 7.60 -5.04
N ALA A 261 28.73 7.49 -3.75
CA ALA A 261 29.25 6.46 -2.86
C ALA A 261 28.85 5.02 -3.26
N LEU A 262 27.67 4.83 -3.85
CA LEU A 262 27.16 3.50 -4.23
C LEU A 262 27.45 3.12 -5.70
N SER A 263 27.76 4.10 -6.55
CA SER A 263 27.88 4.00 -8.02
C SER A 263 28.62 2.75 -8.52
N ALA A 264 29.76 2.40 -7.90
CA ALA A 264 30.59 1.27 -8.32
C ALA A 264 29.89 -0.09 -8.18
N ASN A 265 28.84 -0.18 -7.36
CA ASN A 265 28.11 -1.41 -7.06
C ASN A 265 26.67 -1.39 -7.60
N LEU A 266 26.22 -0.31 -8.24
CA LEU A 266 24.87 -0.22 -8.78
C LEU A 266 24.74 -1.06 -10.06
N THR A 267 23.67 -1.84 -10.11
CA THR A 267 23.19 -2.52 -11.33
C THR A 267 22.50 -1.53 -12.26
N GLY A 268 21.78 -0.54 -11.72
CA GLY A 268 21.15 0.51 -12.50
C GLY A 268 20.48 1.58 -11.66
N THR A 269 20.08 2.66 -12.31
CA THR A 269 19.34 3.78 -11.70
C THR A 269 17.96 3.92 -12.32
N VAL A 270 17.01 4.47 -11.56
CA VAL A 270 15.64 4.75 -11.98
C VAL A 270 15.32 6.20 -11.63
N ASP A 271 15.13 7.03 -12.66
CA ASP A 271 14.73 8.44 -12.51
C ASP A 271 13.20 8.53 -12.34
N LEU A 272 12.73 8.27 -11.11
CA LEU A 272 11.33 8.42 -10.72
C LEU A 272 11.25 8.97 -9.30
N TYR A 273 10.13 9.63 -9.00
CA TYR A 273 9.74 9.92 -7.62
C TYR A 273 9.22 8.66 -6.91
N TRP A 274 9.11 8.73 -5.58
CA TRP A 274 8.72 7.61 -4.73
C TRP A 274 7.33 7.10 -5.10
N GLY A 275 6.34 7.99 -5.19
CA GLY A 275 4.97 7.63 -5.55
C GLY A 275 4.87 6.95 -6.92
N ASP A 276 5.58 7.48 -7.92
CA ASP A 276 5.56 6.96 -9.29
C ASP A 276 6.26 5.59 -9.38
N PHE A 277 7.40 5.43 -8.72
CA PHE A 277 8.12 4.16 -8.63
C PHE A 277 7.23 3.08 -8.01
N MET A 278 6.60 3.37 -6.87
CA MET A 278 5.73 2.44 -6.18
C MET A 278 4.49 2.08 -7.01
N SER A 279 3.90 3.06 -7.71
CA SER A 279 2.76 2.84 -8.59
C SER A 279 3.09 1.89 -9.74
N ARG A 280 4.30 1.99 -10.34
CA ARG A 280 4.74 1.06 -11.39
C ARG A 280 4.94 -0.36 -10.87
N LEU A 281 5.50 -0.53 -9.67
CA LEU A 281 5.63 -1.85 -9.04
C LEU A 281 4.25 -2.47 -8.79
N ALA A 282 3.34 -1.69 -8.19
CA ALA A 282 1.98 -2.12 -7.90
C ALA A 282 1.21 -2.52 -9.16
N GLN A 283 1.32 -1.73 -10.23
CA GLN A 283 0.67 -2.05 -11.51
C GLN A 283 1.12 -3.40 -12.05
N ARG A 284 2.43 -3.68 -12.01
CA ARG A 284 2.95 -4.98 -12.47
C ARG A 284 2.43 -6.13 -11.61
N VAL A 285 2.33 -5.96 -10.29
CA VAL A 285 1.74 -6.96 -9.39
C VAL A 285 0.27 -7.18 -9.73
N VAL A 286 -0.53 -6.12 -9.84
CA VAL A 286 -1.96 -6.21 -10.21
C VAL A 286 -2.14 -6.99 -11.51
N LEU A 287 -1.36 -6.70 -12.56
CA LEU A 287 -1.46 -7.43 -13.83
C LEU A 287 -1.28 -8.94 -13.66
N GLU A 288 -0.31 -9.36 -12.83
CA GLU A 288 -0.07 -10.77 -12.57
C GLU A 288 -1.20 -11.40 -11.75
N GLN A 289 -1.69 -10.71 -10.72
CA GLN A 289 -2.80 -11.20 -9.89
C GLN A 289 -4.09 -11.36 -10.70
N LEU A 290 -4.39 -10.38 -11.56
CA LEU A 290 -5.53 -10.46 -12.47
C LEU A 290 -5.39 -11.59 -13.49
N GLN A 291 -4.17 -11.87 -13.95
CA GLN A 291 -3.92 -13.03 -14.81
C GLN A 291 -4.28 -14.34 -14.10
N ARG A 292 -3.89 -14.52 -12.85
CA ARG A 292 -4.23 -15.74 -12.07
C ARG A 292 -5.74 -15.87 -11.82
N VAL A 293 -6.45 -14.76 -11.62
CA VAL A 293 -7.91 -14.77 -11.54
C VAL A 293 -8.54 -15.15 -12.89
N ARG A 294 -8.00 -14.67 -14.01
CA ARG A 294 -8.45 -15.06 -15.36
C ARG A 294 -8.19 -16.54 -15.65
N ASP A 295 -7.07 -17.06 -15.19
CA ASP A 295 -6.75 -18.48 -15.33
C ASP A 295 -7.73 -19.33 -14.52
N ALA A 296 -8.01 -18.95 -13.26
CA ALA A 296 -9.01 -19.60 -12.42
C ALA A 296 -10.42 -19.52 -13.03
N HIS A 297 -10.78 -18.36 -13.61
CA HIS A 297 -12.03 -18.18 -14.35
C HIS A 297 -12.11 -19.12 -15.56
N SER A 298 -11.05 -19.19 -16.36
CA SER A 298 -11.00 -20.03 -17.56
C SER A 298 -11.13 -21.51 -17.18
N GLN A 299 -10.44 -21.94 -16.12
CA GLN A 299 -10.55 -23.28 -15.58
C GLN A 299 -11.98 -23.60 -15.10
N MET A 300 -12.63 -22.68 -14.37
CA MET A 300 -14.02 -22.87 -13.94
C MET A 300 -14.96 -23.04 -15.13
N ALA A 301 -14.78 -22.26 -16.19
CA ALA A 301 -15.57 -22.38 -17.41
C ALA A 301 -15.26 -23.65 -18.22
N GLU A 302 -14.11 -24.32 -18.02
CA GLU A 302 -13.83 -25.64 -18.61
C GLU A 302 -14.47 -26.78 -17.81
N GLU A 303 -14.52 -26.64 -16.48
CA GLU A 303 -15.12 -27.60 -15.57
C GLU A 303 -16.67 -27.64 -15.69
N ASP A 304 -17.29 -26.54 -16.12
CA ASP A 304 -18.74 -26.41 -16.31
C ASP A 304 -19.11 -25.95 -17.74
N PRO A 305 -19.53 -26.87 -18.62
CA PRO A 305 -19.92 -26.56 -20.00
C PRO A 305 -21.08 -25.56 -20.13
N GLU A 306 -21.96 -25.46 -19.13
CA GLU A 306 -23.06 -24.48 -19.16
C GLU A 306 -22.55 -23.06 -18.87
N MET A 307 -21.47 -22.92 -18.10
CA MET A 307 -20.73 -21.66 -17.94
C MET A 307 -19.87 -21.32 -19.18
N ALA A 308 -19.36 -22.34 -19.89
CA ALA A 308 -18.51 -22.16 -21.08
C ALA A 308 -19.20 -21.43 -22.25
N LEU A 309 -20.51 -21.63 -22.41
CA LEU A 309 -21.32 -21.07 -23.51
C LEU A 309 -21.42 -19.54 -23.50
N ARG A 310 -20.94 -18.88 -22.44
CA ARG A 310 -21.16 -17.44 -22.20
C ARG A 310 -19.90 -16.68 -21.80
N ARG A 311 -18.74 -17.22 -22.18
CA ARG A 311 -17.46 -16.50 -22.09
C ARG A 311 -17.56 -15.20 -22.88
N SER A 312 -17.65 -14.08 -22.17
CA SER A 312 -17.14 -12.83 -22.68
C SER A 312 -15.62 -12.94 -22.73
N GLN A 313 -14.97 -12.50 -23.81
CA GLN A 313 -13.50 -12.41 -23.82
C GLN A 313 -13.00 -11.29 -22.86
N ASP A 314 -13.91 -10.49 -22.31
CA ASP A 314 -13.66 -9.23 -21.60
C ASP A 314 -13.98 -9.27 -20.08
N VAL A 315 -14.01 -10.44 -19.46
CA VAL A 315 -14.41 -10.68 -18.04
C VAL A 315 -13.68 -9.80 -17.02
N ALA A 316 -12.47 -9.36 -17.36
CA ALA A 316 -11.62 -8.57 -16.49
C ALA A 316 -11.52 -7.10 -16.89
N THR A 317 -12.18 -6.66 -17.97
CA THR A 317 -12.07 -5.27 -18.46
C THR A 317 -12.39 -4.21 -17.41
N PRO A 318 -13.40 -4.39 -16.52
CA PRO A 318 -13.67 -3.41 -15.46
C PRO A 318 -12.56 -3.31 -14.40
N ILE A 319 -11.68 -4.30 -14.33
CA ILE A 319 -10.64 -4.42 -13.30
C ILE A 319 -9.26 -4.10 -13.90
N GLN A 320 -9.12 -3.92 -15.21
CA GLN A 320 -7.82 -3.68 -15.84
C GLN A 320 -7.13 -2.39 -15.38
N GLU A 321 -7.91 -1.40 -14.97
CA GLU A 321 -7.41 -0.10 -14.50
C GLU A 321 -7.38 0.03 -12.97
N ILE A 322 -7.70 -1.06 -12.25
CA ILE A 322 -7.74 -1.02 -10.78
C ILE A 322 -6.34 -0.81 -10.20
N THR A 323 -6.23 0.03 -9.18
CA THR A 323 -4.99 0.14 -8.41
C THR A 323 -4.85 -1.05 -7.47
N LEU A 324 -3.62 -1.33 -6.99
CA LEU A 324 -3.40 -2.40 -6.02
C LEU A 324 -4.20 -2.16 -4.72
N LEU A 325 -4.27 -0.91 -4.28
CA LEU A 325 -5.02 -0.51 -3.08
C LEU A 325 -6.51 -0.79 -3.24
N ASP A 326 -7.08 -0.40 -4.38
CA ASP A 326 -8.49 -0.61 -4.67
C ASP A 326 -8.81 -2.09 -4.88
N LEU A 327 -7.90 -2.87 -5.50
CA LEU A 327 -8.06 -4.31 -5.64
C LEU A 327 -8.09 -5.02 -4.29
N GLY A 328 -7.18 -4.69 -3.39
CA GLY A 328 -7.18 -5.31 -2.06
C GLY A 328 -8.39 -4.91 -1.21
N ARG A 329 -8.88 -3.67 -1.34
CA ARG A 329 -10.16 -3.24 -0.73
C ARG A 329 -11.35 -3.99 -1.32
N ALA A 330 -11.41 -4.10 -2.64
CA ALA A 330 -12.44 -4.86 -3.34
C ALA A 330 -12.43 -6.33 -2.88
N ARG A 331 -11.26 -6.98 -2.80
CA ARG A 331 -11.13 -8.34 -2.26
C ARG A 331 -11.61 -8.46 -0.83
N ALA A 332 -11.25 -7.52 0.04
CA ALA A 332 -11.75 -7.49 1.41
C ALA A 332 -13.28 -7.43 1.43
N THR A 333 -13.88 -6.59 0.58
CA THR A 333 -15.32 -6.51 0.42
C THR A 333 -15.90 -7.84 -0.08
N TRP A 334 -15.44 -8.32 -1.22
CA TRP A 334 -15.96 -9.51 -1.90
C TRP A 334 -15.85 -10.76 -1.05
N LEU A 335 -14.75 -10.95 -0.34
CA LEU A 335 -14.49 -12.13 0.48
C LEU A 335 -14.96 -11.99 1.93
N LEU A 336 -15.71 -10.92 2.24
CA LEU A 336 -16.30 -10.67 3.56
C LEU A 336 -15.25 -10.66 4.69
N GLY A 337 -14.04 -10.18 4.36
CA GLY A 337 -12.91 -10.09 5.26
C GLY A 337 -13.12 -9.07 6.39
N PRO A 338 -12.44 -9.24 7.55
CA PRO A 338 -12.58 -8.36 8.71
C PRO A 338 -11.78 -7.06 8.59
N HIS A 339 -10.81 -7.00 7.68
CA HIS A 339 -9.92 -5.85 7.50
C HIS A 339 -10.30 -5.03 6.27
N PRO A 340 -9.95 -3.74 6.20
CA PRO A 340 -10.19 -2.89 5.03
C PRO A 340 -9.45 -3.35 3.77
N TYR A 341 -8.33 -4.05 3.92
CA TYR A 341 -7.53 -4.57 2.81
C TYR A 341 -7.30 -6.07 2.97
N ALA A 342 -7.46 -6.81 1.88
CA ALA A 342 -7.12 -8.23 1.80
C ALA A 342 -6.07 -8.47 0.71
N GLY A 343 -5.00 -9.18 1.07
CA GLY A 343 -4.03 -9.70 0.12
C GLY A 343 -4.65 -10.72 -0.83
N GLU A 344 -3.92 -11.08 -1.88
CA GLU A 344 -4.35 -12.03 -2.91
C GLU A 344 -4.78 -13.38 -2.32
N GLY A 345 -3.97 -13.90 -1.38
CA GLY A 345 -4.23 -15.16 -0.72
C GLY A 345 -3.86 -16.35 -1.60
N ASP A 346 -4.65 -17.42 -1.51
CA ASP A 346 -4.38 -18.69 -2.17
C ASP A 346 -5.25 -18.92 -3.42
N SER A 347 -5.04 -20.06 -4.08
CA SER A 347 -5.83 -20.47 -5.25
C SER A 347 -7.34 -20.59 -4.95
N ALA A 348 -7.74 -20.86 -3.71
CA ALA A 348 -9.14 -20.87 -3.33
C ALA A 348 -9.74 -19.46 -3.38
N ASN A 349 -9.01 -18.44 -2.92
CA ASN A 349 -9.42 -17.04 -3.09
C ASN A 349 -9.50 -16.63 -4.56
N HIS A 350 -8.54 -17.03 -5.40
CA HIS A 350 -8.61 -16.76 -6.85
C HIS A 350 -9.89 -17.32 -7.45
N ARG A 351 -10.23 -18.58 -7.11
CA ARG A 351 -11.45 -19.24 -7.60
C ARG A 351 -12.73 -18.54 -7.10
N ARG A 352 -12.76 -18.09 -5.85
CA ARG A 352 -13.91 -17.34 -5.28
C ARG A 352 -14.13 -16.01 -5.98
N ILE A 353 -13.05 -15.28 -6.27
CA ILE A 353 -13.13 -14.02 -7.02
C ILE A 353 -13.58 -14.31 -8.45
N ALA A 354 -12.95 -15.28 -9.11
CA ALA A 354 -13.33 -15.72 -10.46
C ALA A 354 -14.82 -16.05 -10.55
N HIS A 355 -15.39 -16.74 -9.54
CA HIS A 355 -16.82 -17.05 -9.48
C HIS A 355 -17.72 -15.80 -9.49
N LEU A 356 -17.34 -14.74 -8.76
CA LEU A 356 -18.06 -13.47 -8.79
C LEU A 356 -17.96 -12.77 -10.16
N LEU A 357 -16.82 -12.91 -10.84
CA LEU A 357 -16.63 -12.33 -12.17
C LEU A 357 -17.47 -13.06 -13.23
N VAL A 358 -17.57 -14.40 -13.17
CA VAL A 358 -18.51 -15.15 -14.04
C VAL A 358 -19.94 -14.64 -13.86
N ALA A 359 -20.36 -14.45 -12.60
CA ALA A 359 -21.70 -13.94 -12.30
C ALA A 359 -21.92 -12.52 -12.85
N THR A 360 -20.87 -11.68 -12.80
CA THR A 360 -20.87 -10.32 -13.35
C THR A 360 -21.01 -10.31 -14.87
N ASP A 361 -20.31 -11.20 -15.57
CA ASP A 361 -20.48 -11.35 -17.02
C ASP A 361 -21.88 -11.77 -17.40
N HIS A 362 -22.43 -12.73 -16.64
CA HIS A 362 -23.76 -13.21 -16.91
C HIS A 362 -24.81 -12.11 -16.72
N LEU A 363 -24.65 -11.30 -15.67
CA LEU A 363 -25.44 -10.10 -15.43
C LEU A 363 -25.27 -9.07 -16.56
N SER A 364 -24.03 -8.82 -16.99
CA SER A 364 -23.71 -7.86 -18.04
C SER A 364 -24.43 -8.19 -19.36
N ALA A 365 -24.39 -9.47 -19.74
CA ALA A 365 -25.08 -9.99 -20.91
C ALA A 365 -26.62 -9.91 -20.78
N ALA A 366 -27.16 -10.22 -19.59
CA ALA A 366 -28.60 -10.15 -19.34
C ALA A 366 -29.16 -8.72 -19.39
N LEU A 367 -28.35 -7.72 -19.05
CA LEU A 367 -28.77 -6.33 -18.96
C LEU A 367 -28.45 -5.48 -20.21
N ALA A 368 -27.89 -6.08 -21.27
CA ALA A 368 -27.40 -5.36 -22.45
C ALA A 368 -26.54 -4.16 -22.04
N THR A 369 -25.45 -4.46 -21.35
CA THR A 369 -24.60 -3.46 -20.70
C THR A 369 -23.74 -2.71 -21.70
N SER A 370 -23.78 -1.38 -21.65
CA SER A 370 -22.94 -0.49 -22.44
C SER A 370 -21.58 -0.24 -21.80
N SER A 371 -21.51 -0.23 -20.45
CA SER A 371 -20.26 -0.09 -19.71
C SER A 371 -20.35 -0.69 -18.31
N LEU A 372 -19.25 -1.27 -17.85
CA LEU A 372 -19.03 -1.75 -16.50
C LEU A 372 -17.87 -0.99 -15.87
N ASP A 373 -18.04 -0.59 -14.61
CA ASP A 373 -17.00 0.09 -13.84
C ASP A 373 -16.97 -0.46 -12.42
N LEU A 374 -15.78 -0.51 -11.82
CA LEU A 374 -15.57 -0.99 -10.46
C LEU A 374 -14.93 0.11 -9.64
N ASP A 375 -15.59 0.48 -8.53
CA ASP A 375 -15.06 1.54 -7.68
C ASP A 375 -14.09 1.04 -6.59
N GLU A 376 -13.51 1.99 -5.86
CA GLU A 376 -12.57 1.78 -4.75
C GLU A 376 -13.13 0.96 -3.57
N HIS A 377 -14.45 0.74 -3.51
CA HIS A 377 -15.11 -0.08 -2.49
C HIS A 377 -15.43 -1.50 -3.00
N GLY A 378 -15.08 -1.80 -4.25
CA GLY A 378 -15.39 -3.07 -4.90
C GLY A 378 -16.85 -3.18 -5.33
N ARG A 379 -17.54 -2.07 -5.59
CA ARG A 379 -18.91 -2.06 -6.09
C ARG A 379 -18.91 -1.97 -7.60
N LEU A 380 -19.78 -2.75 -8.23
CA LEU A 380 -19.92 -2.82 -9.67
C LEU A 380 -21.00 -1.82 -10.13
N THR A 381 -20.61 -0.85 -10.94
CA THR A 381 -21.54 0.06 -11.63
C THR A 381 -21.78 -0.44 -13.04
N VAL A 382 -23.05 -0.68 -13.37
CA VAL A 382 -23.52 -1.20 -14.66
C VAL A 382 -24.34 -0.11 -15.33
N LYS A 383 -23.91 0.34 -16.52
CA LYS A 383 -24.72 1.19 -17.39
C LYS A 383 -25.30 0.34 -18.51
N THR A 384 -26.62 0.34 -18.64
CA THR A 384 -27.34 -0.40 -19.70
C THR A 384 -27.45 0.44 -20.97
N ASP A 385 -27.61 -0.18 -22.13
CA ASP A 385 -27.88 0.51 -23.40
C ASP A 385 -29.11 1.44 -23.35
N GLY A 386 -30.08 1.13 -22.48
CA GLY A 386 -31.23 1.97 -22.19
C GLY A 386 -30.95 3.21 -21.31
N GLY A 387 -29.69 3.51 -21.00
CA GLY A 387 -29.26 4.68 -20.23
C GLY A 387 -29.43 4.57 -18.70
N SER A 388 -29.93 3.45 -18.20
CA SER A 388 -30.04 3.23 -16.75
C SER A 388 -28.69 2.89 -16.12
N THR A 389 -28.44 3.39 -14.90
CA THR A 389 -27.28 3.03 -14.09
C THR A 389 -27.72 2.20 -12.89
N LEU A 390 -27.08 1.05 -12.67
CA LEU A 390 -27.30 0.18 -11.53
C LEU A 390 -25.98 0.00 -10.76
N VAL A 391 -26.06 -0.12 -9.44
CA VAL A 391 -24.88 -0.36 -8.59
C VAL A 391 -25.11 -1.63 -7.80
N PHE A 392 -24.17 -2.57 -7.92
CA PHE A 392 -24.21 -3.87 -7.26
C PHE A 392 -23.06 -3.97 -6.26
N GLY A 393 -23.37 -4.42 -5.04
CA GLY A 393 -22.36 -5.02 -4.17
C GLY A 393 -22.02 -6.43 -4.66
N LEU A 394 -20.82 -6.91 -4.36
CA LEU A 394 -20.40 -8.29 -4.64
C LEU A 394 -19.99 -8.97 -3.34
N ALA A 395 -20.40 -10.21 -3.13
CA ALA A 395 -20.09 -10.98 -1.93
C ALA A 395 -19.99 -12.49 -2.19
N HIS A 396 -18.96 -13.13 -1.66
CA HIS A 396 -18.74 -14.56 -1.75
C HIS A 396 -18.75 -15.22 -0.36
N GLY A 397 -19.67 -16.17 -0.15
CA GLY A 397 -19.87 -16.88 1.12
C GLY A 397 -18.92 -18.07 1.37
N GLY A 398 -18.13 -18.45 0.37
CA GLY A 398 -17.10 -19.48 0.48
C GLY A 398 -17.64 -20.91 0.63
N GLY A 399 -18.94 -21.12 0.38
CA GLY A 399 -19.67 -22.37 0.56
C GLY A 399 -20.04 -22.68 2.01
N THR A 400 -19.61 -21.85 2.96
CA THR A 400 -19.74 -22.13 4.41
C THR A 400 -20.63 -21.13 5.13
N ILE A 401 -20.72 -19.91 4.64
CA ILE A 401 -21.46 -18.81 5.26
C ILE A 401 -22.90 -18.78 4.73
N ALA A 402 -23.88 -18.75 5.64
CA ALA A 402 -25.29 -18.62 5.27
C ALA A 402 -25.65 -17.18 4.87
N TRP A 403 -26.69 -17.02 4.05
CA TRP A 403 -27.14 -15.68 3.59
C TRP A 403 -27.41 -14.69 4.73
N SER A 404 -27.99 -15.14 5.85
CA SER A 404 -28.23 -14.27 7.03
C SER A 404 -26.94 -13.65 7.58
N ALA A 405 -25.84 -14.39 7.58
CA ALA A 405 -24.54 -13.86 8.02
C ALA A 405 -23.88 -12.98 6.95
N ILE A 406 -24.03 -13.33 5.67
CA ILE A 406 -23.53 -12.49 4.55
C ILE A 406 -24.23 -11.13 4.56
N SER A 407 -25.57 -11.12 4.62
CA SER A 407 -26.38 -9.91 4.66
C SER A 407 -26.09 -9.04 5.89
N ALA A 408 -25.87 -9.63 7.07
CA ALA A 408 -25.45 -8.89 8.25
C ALA A 408 -24.13 -8.15 8.03
N LYS A 409 -23.11 -8.81 7.45
CA LYS A 409 -21.81 -8.20 7.13
C LYS A 409 -21.92 -7.10 6.09
N ILE A 410 -22.77 -7.28 5.07
CA ILE A 410 -23.02 -6.24 4.06
C ILE A 410 -23.69 -5.03 4.71
N ARG A 411 -24.69 -5.25 5.59
CA ARG A 411 -25.37 -4.16 6.31
C ARG A 411 -24.42 -3.38 7.20
N GLU A 412 -23.55 -4.08 7.94
CA GLU A 412 -22.50 -3.45 8.75
C GLU A 412 -21.62 -2.51 7.92
N ARG A 413 -21.20 -2.95 6.72
CA ARG A 413 -20.43 -2.13 5.80
C ARG A 413 -21.24 -0.99 5.18
N ASN A 414 -22.48 -1.22 4.77
CA ASN A 414 -23.34 -0.13 4.28
C ASN A 414 -23.54 0.95 5.35
N ASN A 415 -23.56 0.58 6.63
CA ASN A 415 -23.71 1.54 7.73
C ASN A 415 -22.49 2.45 7.90
N SER A 416 -21.29 2.02 7.51
CA SER A 416 -20.09 2.88 7.52
C SER A 416 -19.99 3.79 6.29
N LEU A 417 -20.78 3.53 5.25
CA LEU A 417 -20.81 4.31 4.01
C LEU A 417 -21.85 5.44 4.07
N ALA A 418 -21.57 6.53 3.36
CA ALA A 418 -22.54 7.58 3.15
C ALA A 418 -23.79 7.02 2.42
N PRO A 419 -25.00 7.58 2.62
CA PRO A 419 -26.23 7.02 2.05
C PRO A 419 -26.17 6.77 0.54
N GLN A 420 -25.57 7.68 -0.22
CA GLN A 420 -25.38 7.55 -1.67
C GLN A 420 -24.39 6.45 -2.09
N GLN A 421 -23.61 5.93 -1.15
CA GLN A 421 -22.63 4.87 -1.36
C GLN A 421 -23.16 3.47 -0.95
N ARG A 422 -24.34 3.38 -0.35
CA ARG A 422 -24.90 2.09 0.10
C ARG A 422 -25.40 1.29 -1.10
N THR A 423 -25.20 -0.02 -1.06
CA THR A 423 -25.71 -0.93 -2.10
C THR A 423 -26.85 -1.77 -1.58
N ASN A 424 -27.97 -1.72 -2.30
CA ASN A 424 -29.15 -2.51 -1.98
C ASN A 424 -29.26 -3.74 -2.89
N LEU A 425 -28.64 -3.72 -4.08
CA LEU A 425 -28.52 -4.89 -4.96
C LEU A 425 -27.17 -5.56 -4.71
N VAL A 426 -27.17 -6.87 -4.49
CA VAL A 426 -25.92 -7.60 -4.23
C VAL A 426 -25.87 -8.90 -5.01
N ILE A 427 -24.80 -9.12 -5.78
CA ILE A 427 -24.48 -10.42 -6.36
C ILE A 427 -23.82 -11.27 -5.29
N VAL A 428 -24.41 -12.44 -5.01
CA VAL A 428 -23.97 -13.34 -3.95
C VAL A 428 -23.59 -14.69 -4.55
N ALA A 429 -22.39 -15.16 -4.28
CA ALA A 429 -21.91 -16.45 -4.75
C ALA A 429 -21.46 -17.34 -3.59
N GLY A 430 -21.66 -18.66 -3.70
CA GLY A 430 -21.20 -19.62 -2.70
C GLY A 430 -21.83 -19.41 -1.32
N ALA A 431 -23.10 -18.99 -1.26
CA ALA A 431 -23.82 -18.89 0.01
C ALA A 431 -24.38 -20.27 0.41
N ARG A 432 -24.34 -20.59 1.72
CA ARG A 432 -24.99 -21.79 2.24
C ARG A 432 -26.50 -21.54 2.38
N ASN A 433 -27.32 -22.48 1.91
CA ASN A 433 -28.78 -22.42 1.95
C ASN A 433 -29.37 -21.22 1.17
N THR A 434 -29.16 -21.18 -0.15
CA THR A 434 -29.69 -20.14 -1.06
C THR A 434 -31.20 -20.17 -1.24
N ARG A 435 -31.92 -21.13 -0.64
CA ARG A 435 -33.38 -21.16 -0.72
C ARG A 435 -33.95 -19.88 -0.11
N THR A 436 -34.61 -19.11 -0.98
CA THR A 436 -35.37 -17.89 -0.69
C THR A 436 -35.99 -17.97 0.71
N PRO A 437 -35.70 -17.01 1.61
CA PRO A 437 -36.45 -16.91 2.84
C PRO A 437 -37.94 -16.83 2.47
N SER A 438 -38.73 -17.72 3.06
CA SER A 438 -40.18 -17.67 3.01
C SER A 438 -40.64 -16.32 3.56
N VAL A 439 -41.76 -15.79 3.06
CA VAL A 439 -42.41 -14.56 3.57
C VAL A 439 -42.60 -14.59 5.10
N ASP A 440 -42.60 -15.78 5.73
CA ASP A 440 -42.65 -15.95 7.18
C ASP A 440 -41.40 -15.47 7.94
N ASP A 441 -40.24 -15.31 7.28
CA ASP A 441 -39.02 -14.78 7.92
C ASP A 441 -39.04 -13.24 8.05
N LEU A 442 -40.00 -12.54 7.42
CA LEU A 442 -40.19 -11.09 7.57
C LEU A 442 -41.01 -10.70 8.82
N VAL A 443 -41.67 -11.65 9.48
CA VAL A 443 -42.64 -11.36 10.56
C VAL A 443 -41.99 -11.33 11.95
N ARG A 444 -40.68 -11.59 12.06
CA ARG A 444 -39.98 -11.63 13.35
C ARG A 444 -38.82 -10.64 13.44
N GLU A 445 -39.05 -9.37 13.13
CA GLU A 445 -38.30 -8.25 13.75
C GLU A 445 -38.87 -6.85 13.43
N ASP A 446 -40.15 -6.74 13.07
CA ASP A 446 -40.77 -5.43 12.79
C ASP A 446 -41.19 -4.74 14.11
N THR A 447 -40.23 -4.11 14.77
CA THR A 447 -40.55 -3.06 15.75
C THR A 447 -40.89 -1.79 14.97
N SER A 448 -42.17 -1.43 15.04
CA SER A 448 -42.91 -0.29 14.44
C SER A 448 -42.31 1.14 14.47
N GLY A 449 -40.98 1.29 14.57
CA GLY A 449 -40.25 2.55 14.46
C GLY A 449 -39.50 2.78 13.14
N ASP A 450 -39.45 1.81 12.22
CA ASP A 450 -38.53 1.83 11.05
C ASP A 450 -39.14 2.29 9.71
N LEU A 451 -40.29 2.97 9.74
CA LEU A 451 -40.94 3.53 8.54
C LEU A 451 -40.16 4.69 7.87
N ILE A 452 -39.06 5.15 8.48
CA ILE A 452 -38.13 6.13 7.88
C ILE A 452 -36.96 5.42 7.15
N ARG A 453 -36.82 4.08 7.27
CA ARG A 453 -35.71 3.30 6.69
C ARG A 453 -36.10 2.45 5.48
N GLY A 454 -36.75 3.06 4.49
CA GLY A 454 -36.97 2.45 3.18
C GLY A 454 -35.68 2.10 2.39
N ALA A 455 -34.50 2.21 3.01
CA ALA A 455 -33.19 2.04 2.41
C ALA A 455 -32.38 0.85 2.98
N ASP A 456 -32.95 0.03 3.87
CA ASP A 456 -32.19 -1.00 4.62
C ASP A 456 -32.41 -2.45 4.11
N SER A 457 -33.23 -2.67 3.07
CA SER A 457 -33.41 -4.00 2.47
C SER A 457 -32.31 -4.31 1.45
N ILE A 458 -31.53 -5.36 1.74
CA ILE A 458 -30.54 -5.91 0.82
C ILE A 458 -31.23 -6.98 -0.03
N HIS A 459 -31.19 -6.81 -1.34
CA HIS A 459 -31.77 -7.67 -2.36
C HIS A 459 -30.66 -8.54 -2.99
N PRO A 460 -30.58 -9.82 -2.62
CA PRO A 460 -29.57 -10.72 -3.19
C PRO A 460 -29.97 -11.20 -4.59
N ILE A 461 -28.98 -11.29 -5.46
CA ILE A 461 -29.00 -12.08 -6.69
C ILE A 461 -28.01 -13.22 -6.47
N PHE A 462 -28.51 -14.42 -6.20
CA PHE A 462 -27.66 -15.59 -5.97
C PHE A 462 -27.11 -16.11 -7.29
N ALA A 463 -25.81 -15.92 -7.53
CA ALA A 463 -25.12 -16.41 -8.72
C ALA A 463 -25.40 -17.90 -8.95
N ASP A 464 -25.36 -18.70 -7.88
CA ASP A 464 -25.60 -20.15 -7.92
C ASP A 464 -27.00 -20.53 -8.45
N ASP A 465 -27.99 -19.64 -8.38
CA ASP A 465 -29.35 -19.91 -8.88
C ASP A 465 -29.52 -19.61 -10.38
N TYR A 466 -28.67 -18.74 -10.94
CA TYR A 466 -28.79 -18.24 -12.32
C TYR A 466 -27.66 -18.70 -13.24
N LEU A 467 -26.49 -19.07 -12.70
CA LEU A 467 -25.43 -19.70 -13.47
C LEU A 467 -25.98 -21.00 -14.10
N GLY A 468 -25.89 -21.10 -15.43
CA GLY A 468 -26.49 -22.17 -16.24
C GLY A 468 -27.89 -21.88 -16.83
N ARG A 469 -28.63 -20.88 -16.33
CA ARG A 469 -30.00 -20.54 -16.83
C ARG A 469 -29.99 -19.46 -17.92
N PRO A 470 -30.97 -19.36 -18.84
CA PRO A 470 -31.03 -18.29 -19.84
C PRO A 470 -30.92 -16.87 -19.26
N ALA A 471 -30.26 -15.95 -19.95
CA ALA A 471 -30.08 -14.56 -19.49
C ALA A 471 -31.41 -13.80 -19.26
N THR A 472 -32.48 -14.23 -19.92
CA THR A 472 -33.84 -13.72 -19.72
C THR A 472 -34.38 -13.93 -18.30
N ASP A 473 -33.95 -15.00 -17.62
CA ASP A 473 -34.39 -15.29 -16.26
C ASP A 473 -33.79 -14.30 -15.26
N LEU A 474 -32.50 -13.98 -15.44
CA LEU A 474 -31.80 -12.97 -14.66
C LEU A 474 -32.32 -11.56 -14.97
N GLN A 475 -32.56 -11.25 -16.24
CA GLN A 475 -33.18 -9.98 -16.64
C GLN A 475 -34.54 -9.78 -15.96
N SER A 476 -35.38 -10.81 -15.95
CA SER A 476 -36.70 -10.76 -15.30
C SER A 476 -36.59 -10.52 -13.80
N ALA A 477 -35.64 -11.18 -13.13
CA ALA A 477 -35.39 -10.98 -11.70
C ALA A 477 -34.91 -9.55 -11.37
N VAL A 478 -34.01 -8.99 -12.19
CA VAL A 478 -33.55 -7.61 -12.01
C VAL A 478 -34.65 -6.59 -12.29
N GLU A 479 -35.49 -6.83 -13.29
CA GLU A 479 -36.65 -5.97 -13.59
C GLU A 479 -37.72 -6.03 -12.49
N GLU A 480 -37.92 -7.19 -11.85
CA GLU A 480 -38.80 -7.33 -10.70
C GLU A 480 -38.29 -6.55 -9.49
N LEU A 481 -36.98 -6.62 -9.20
CA LEU A 481 -36.34 -5.84 -8.13
C LEU A 481 -36.34 -4.33 -8.37
N ARG A 482 -36.57 -3.88 -9.61
CA ARG A 482 -36.67 -2.46 -9.98
C ARG A 482 -38.07 -1.88 -9.78
N ARG A 483 -39.11 -2.72 -9.77
CA ARG A 483 -40.50 -2.31 -9.59
C ARG A 483 -40.83 -2.17 -8.11
#